data_AF-A0A1Y5SBX1-F1
#
_entry.id   AF-A0A1Y5SBX1-F1
#
_cell.length_a   1.000
_cell.length_b   1.000
_cell.length_c   1.000
_cell.angle_alpha   90.00
_cell.angle_beta   90.00
_cell.angle_gamma   90.00
#
_symmetry.space_group_name_H-M   'P 1'
#
loop_
_entity.id
_entity.type
_entity.pdbx_description
1 polymer ?
#
loop_
_entity_poly.entity_id
_entity_poly.type
_entity_poly.pdbx_seq_one_letter_code
_entity_poly.pdbx_strand_id
1 'polypeptide(L)'
;MPSFSSVRKRIYRSPSMKTLISLGLSICGGFFTSTLATEISKPEGMAWLEIPSTVSFWLLLGVLVLTFLFHRYMHSYETSVSAFQDAEYCMAYARSELIPAQIEASKREIDNGNYEQFDAAMQKIKDALK
;
A
#
# COMPACT_ATOMS: atom_id res chain seq x y z
N MET A 1 17.47 -6.82 11.50
CA MET A 1 16.70 -7.09 10.27
C MET A 1 15.47 -6.20 10.26
N PRO A 2 15.23 -5.37 9.23
CA PRO A 2 14.04 -4.54 9.19
C PRO A 2 12.80 -5.42 9.11
N SER A 3 11.85 -5.20 10.02
CA SER A 3 10.52 -5.82 10.00
C SER A 3 9.83 -5.61 8.65
N PHE A 4 9.14 -6.64 8.14
CA PHE A 4 8.32 -6.59 6.91
C PHE A 4 7.38 -5.38 6.88
N SER A 5 6.91 -4.90 8.04
CA SER A 5 6.04 -3.72 8.14
C SER A 5 6.74 -2.40 7.77
N SER A 6 8.04 -2.28 8.04
CA SER A 6 8.83 -1.07 7.74
C SER A 6 9.17 -0.97 6.26
N VAL A 7 9.47 -2.11 5.63
CA VAL A 7 9.71 -2.19 4.18
C VAL A 7 8.43 -1.87 3.41
N ARG A 8 7.28 -2.39 3.87
CA ARG A 8 5.94 -2.06 3.34
C ARG A 8 5.57 -0.59 3.54
N LYS A 9 6.06 0.11 4.57
CA LYS A 9 5.81 1.56 4.67
C LYS A 9 6.68 2.37 3.69
N ARG A 10 7.92 1.95 3.47
CA ARG A 10 8.87 2.68 2.61
C ARG A 10 8.57 2.53 1.12
N ILE A 11 8.17 1.34 0.69
CA ILE A 11 7.87 1.05 -0.72
C ILE A 11 6.65 1.84 -1.20
N TYR A 12 5.66 2.07 -0.36
CA TYR A 12 4.36 2.62 -0.78
C TYR A 12 4.23 4.12 -0.55
N ARG A 13 5.08 4.70 0.30
CA ARG A 13 5.13 6.14 0.56
C ARG A 13 5.91 6.91 -0.51
N SER A 14 6.80 6.24 -1.24
CA SER A 14 7.61 6.88 -2.30
C SER A 14 6.93 6.76 -3.68
N PRO A 15 6.57 7.87 -4.35
CA PRO A 15 6.03 7.85 -5.70
C PRO A 15 6.94 7.13 -6.70
N SER A 16 8.25 7.29 -6.54
CA SER A 16 9.27 6.69 -7.42
C SER A 16 9.33 5.16 -7.32
N MET A 17 9.00 4.59 -6.15
CA MET A 17 9.02 3.14 -6.00
C MET A 17 7.76 2.50 -6.63
N LYS A 18 6.63 3.20 -6.59
CA LYS A 18 5.40 2.76 -7.28
C LYS A 18 5.62 2.65 -8.78
N THR A 19 6.23 3.68 -9.38
CA THR A 19 6.52 3.72 -10.82
C THR A 19 7.55 2.66 -11.20
N LEU A 20 8.58 2.44 -10.38
CA LEU A 20 9.59 1.41 -10.63
C LEU A 20 8.99 0.00 -10.64
N ILE A 21 8.10 -0.31 -9.68
CA ILE A 21 7.40 -1.62 -9.63
C ILE A 21 6.49 -1.78 -10.85
N SER A 22 5.71 -0.74 -11.18
CA SER A 22 4.83 -0.77 -12.36
C SER A 22 5.63 -0.96 -13.66
N LEU A 23 6.76 -0.26 -13.79
CA LEU A 23 7.65 -0.38 -14.95
C LEU A 23 8.23 -1.79 -15.05
N GLY A 24 8.71 -2.33 -13.91
CA GLY A 24 9.22 -3.69 -13.84
C GLY A 24 8.18 -4.72 -14.28
N LEU A 25 6.92 -4.59 -13.81
CA LEU A 25 5.83 -5.47 -14.21
C LEU A 25 5.53 -5.38 -15.72
N SER A 26 5.54 -4.18 -16.29
CA SER A 26 5.35 -3.99 -17.73
C SER A 26 6.48 -4.63 -18.54
N ILE A 27 7.73 -4.50 -18.10
CA ILE A 27 8.88 -5.14 -18.77
C ILE A 27 8.76 -6.66 -18.71
N CYS A 28 8.45 -7.22 -17.54
CA CYS A 28 8.23 -8.66 -17.38
C CYS A 28 7.08 -9.15 -18.27
N GLY A 29 5.98 -8.40 -18.35
CA GLY A 29 4.85 -8.72 -19.22
C GLY A 29 5.25 -8.76 -20.70
N GLY A 30 5.99 -7.75 -21.17
CA GLY A 30 6.50 -7.72 -22.53
C GLY A 30 7.45 -8.89 -22.84
N PHE A 31 8.34 -9.21 -21.91
CA PHE A 31 9.26 -10.33 -22.05
C PHE A 31 8.52 -11.67 -22.16
N PHE A 32 7.62 -11.99 -21.24
CA PHE A 32 6.87 -13.25 -21.27
C PHE A 32 5.91 -13.34 -22.46
N THR A 33 5.36 -12.22 -22.91
CA THR A 33 4.54 -12.18 -24.13
C THR A 33 5.37 -12.55 -25.36
N SER A 34 6.59 -12.00 -25.47
CA SER A 34 7.51 -12.35 -26.55
C SER A 34 7.92 -13.82 -26.49
N THR A 35 8.26 -14.34 -25.29
CA THR A 35 8.61 -15.75 -25.12
C THR A 35 7.46 -16.69 -25.49
N LEU A 36 6.23 -16.37 -25.05
CA LEU A 36 5.03 -17.12 -25.42
C LEU A 36 4.82 -17.12 -26.94
N ALA A 37 4.97 -15.97 -27.60
CA ALA A 37 4.84 -15.87 -29.05
C ALA A 37 5.87 -16.75 -29.79
N THR A 38 7.10 -16.84 -29.29
CA THR A 38 8.12 -17.73 -29.84
C THR A 38 7.79 -19.20 -29.61
N GLU A 39 7.30 -19.57 -28.41
CA GLU A 39 6.93 -20.96 -28.08
C GLU A 39 5.76 -21.50 -28.91
N ILE A 40 4.75 -20.67 -29.19
CA ILE A 40 3.58 -21.08 -29.97
C ILE A 40 3.81 -21.01 -31.48
N SER A 41 4.90 -20.38 -31.93
CA SER A 41 5.25 -20.25 -33.34
C SER A 41 5.96 -21.50 -33.83
N LYS A 42 5.23 -22.37 -34.52
CA LYS A 42 5.77 -23.58 -35.16
C LYS A 42 6.00 -23.37 -36.66
N PRO A 43 6.82 -24.20 -37.33
CA PRO A 43 7.02 -24.12 -38.78
C PRO A 43 5.71 -24.24 -39.58
N GLU A 44 4.76 -25.04 -39.12
CA GLU A 44 3.42 -25.17 -39.72
C GLU A 44 2.43 -24.03 -39.39
N GLY A 45 2.79 -23.10 -38.49
CA GLY A 45 1.93 -21.98 -38.09
C GLY A 45 1.84 -21.78 -36.57
N MET A 46 0.83 -21.04 -36.11
CA MET A 46 0.63 -20.77 -34.67
C MET A 46 -0.22 -21.86 -34.01
N ALA A 47 0.35 -22.53 -33.00
CA ALA A 47 -0.31 -23.60 -32.25
C ALA A 47 -1.16 -23.06 -31.08
N TRP A 48 -2.27 -22.40 -31.39
CA TRP A 48 -3.16 -21.76 -30.40
C TRP A 48 -3.67 -22.71 -29.30
N LEU A 49 -3.90 -23.98 -29.65
CA LEU A 49 -4.41 -24.99 -28.71
C LEU A 49 -3.39 -25.39 -27.64
N GLU A 50 -2.11 -25.09 -27.85
CA GLU A 50 -1.01 -25.44 -26.93
C GLU A 50 -0.67 -24.31 -25.95
N ILE A 51 -1.30 -23.14 -26.07
CA ILE A 51 -1.13 -22.03 -25.11
C ILE A 51 -1.26 -22.48 -23.63
N PRO A 52 -2.28 -23.25 -23.21
CA PRO A 52 -2.38 -23.62 -21.80
C PRO A 52 -1.31 -24.63 -21.36
N SER A 53 -0.62 -25.29 -22.29
CA SER A 53 0.48 -26.20 -21.96
C SER A 53 1.84 -25.51 -21.87
N THR A 54 1.96 -24.25 -22.27
CA THR A 54 3.23 -23.52 -22.20
C THR A 54 3.45 -22.89 -20.82
N VAL A 55 4.69 -22.97 -20.34
CA VAL A 55 5.07 -22.35 -19.06
C VAL A 55 4.97 -20.82 -19.14
N SER A 56 5.33 -20.25 -20.31
CA SER A 56 5.27 -18.81 -20.55
C SER A 56 3.86 -18.24 -20.40
N PHE A 57 2.81 -19.00 -20.75
CA PHE A 57 1.42 -18.59 -20.52
C PHE A 57 1.10 -18.45 -19.01
N TRP A 58 1.50 -19.44 -18.20
CA TRP A 58 1.26 -19.40 -16.75
C TRP A 58 2.06 -18.31 -16.05
N LEU A 59 3.29 -18.04 -16.50
CA LEU A 59 4.09 -16.91 -16.01
C LEU A 59 3.45 -15.57 -16.37
N LEU A 60 2.95 -15.43 -17.60
CA LEU A 60 2.25 -14.22 -18.05
C LEU A 60 0.95 -14.01 -17.24
N LEU A 61 0.20 -15.07 -16.99
CA LEU A 61 -0.98 -15.03 -16.12
C LEU A 61 -0.61 -14.61 -14.69
N GLY A 62 0.50 -15.12 -14.15
CA GLY A 62 1.03 -14.72 -12.85
C GLY A 62 1.38 -13.22 -12.80
N VAL A 63 2.06 -12.69 -13.82
CA VAL A 63 2.36 -11.26 -13.93
C VAL A 63 1.09 -10.43 -14.02
N LEU A 64 0.08 -10.89 -14.75
CA LEU A 64 -1.21 -10.22 -14.86
C LEU A 64 -1.93 -10.15 -13.49
N VAL A 65 -2.00 -11.27 -12.77
CA VAL A 65 -2.58 -11.31 -11.42
C VAL A 65 -1.81 -10.41 -10.46
N LEU A 66 -0.49 -10.44 -10.48
CA LEU A 66 0.34 -9.59 -9.62
C LEU A 66 0.13 -8.11 -9.94
N THR A 67 0.04 -7.77 -11.22
CA THR A 67 -0.25 -6.40 -11.69
C THR A 67 -1.61 -5.93 -11.20
N PHE A 68 -2.63 -6.77 -11.32
CA PHE A 68 -3.97 -6.47 -10.82
C PHE A 68 -3.97 -6.24 -9.30
N LEU A 69 -3.34 -7.14 -8.53
CA LEU A 69 -3.25 -7.01 -7.07
C LEU A 69 -2.48 -5.75 -6.66
N PHE A 70 -1.37 -5.45 -7.33
CA PHE A 70 -0.59 -4.24 -7.09
C PHE A 70 -1.43 -2.98 -7.32
N HIS A 71 -2.11 -2.88 -8.47
CA HIS A 71 -2.95 -1.72 -8.78
C HIS A 71 -4.17 -1.62 -7.84
N ARG A 72 -4.82 -2.74 -7.51
CA ARG A 72 -5.95 -2.73 -6.58
C ARG A 72 -5.54 -2.28 -5.18
N TYR A 73 -4.39 -2.76 -4.70
CA TYR A 73 -3.86 -2.31 -3.42
C TYR A 73 -3.44 -0.83 -3.47
N MET A 74 -2.82 -0.40 -4.57
CA MET A 74 -2.41 0.97 -4.75
C MET A 74 -3.60 1.93 -4.74
N HIS A 75 -4.65 1.57 -5.48
CA HIS A 75 -5.92 2.28 -5.49
C HIS A 75 -6.49 2.38 -4.09
N SER A 76 -6.59 1.28 -3.35
CA SER A 76 -7.11 1.29 -1.97
C SER A 76 -6.31 2.21 -1.04
N TYR A 77 -4.98 2.21 -1.15
CA TYR A 77 -4.13 3.10 -0.36
C TYR A 77 -4.33 4.57 -0.76
N GLU A 78 -4.41 4.87 -2.06
CA GLU A 78 -4.65 6.23 -2.54
C GLU A 78 -6.03 6.73 -2.13
N THR A 79 -7.07 5.89 -2.18
CA THR A 79 -8.40 6.28 -1.65
C THR A 79 -8.33 6.62 -0.17
N SER A 80 -7.58 5.84 0.63
CA SER A 80 -7.41 6.13 2.06
C SER A 80 -6.60 7.40 2.33
N VAL A 81 -5.59 7.71 1.52
CA VAL A 81 -4.78 8.93 1.66
C VAL A 81 -5.54 10.16 1.16
N SER A 82 -6.27 10.05 0.05
CA SER A 82 -7.14 11.11 -0.45
C SER A 82 -8.27 11.45 0.52
N ALA A 83 -8.77 10.48 1.30
CA ALA A 83 -9.70 10.77 2.38
C ALA A 83 -9.11 11.74 3.43
N PHE A 84 -7.79 11.72 3.68
CA PHE A 84 -7.12 12.69 4.58
C PHE A 84 -6.88 14.07 3.94
N GLN A 85 -7.17 14.28 2.65
CA GLN A 85 -7.16 15.63 2.08
C GLN A 85 -8.41 16.42 2.48
N ASP A 86 -9.45 15.73 2.94
CA ASP A 86 -10.68 16.35 3.40
C ASP A 86 -10.55 16.78 4.86
N ALA A 87 -10.69 18.08 5.13
CA ALA A 87 -10.54 18.64 6.47
C ALA A 87 -11.56 18.06 7.46
N GLU A 88 -12.76 17.69 6.98
CA GLU A 88 -13.79 17.02 7.77
C GLU A 88 -13.37 15.61 8.19
N TYR A 89 -12.73 14.85 7.31
CA TYR A 89 -12.25 13.50 7.61
C TYR A 89 -11.05 13.53 8.57
N CYS A 90 -10.16 14.51 8.41
CA CYS A 90 -9.08 14.76 9.37
C CYS A 90 -9.61 15.10 10.77
N MET A 91 -10.66 15.93 10.86
CA MET A 91 -11.31 16.23 12.14
C MET A 91 -12.03 15.00 12.72
N ALA A 92 -12.73 14.21 11.90
CA ALA A 92 -13.40 13.00 12.33
C ALA A 92 -12.39 11.97 12.88
N TYR A 93 -11.30 11.74 12.15
CA TYR A 93 -10.21 10.84 12.55
C TYR A 93 -9.49 11.34 13.82
N ALA A 94 -9.25 12.65 13.93
CA ALA A 94 -8.67 13.23 15.13
C ALA A 94 -9.57 13.00 16.36
N ARG A 95 -10.89 13.15 16.20
CA ARG A 95 -11.86 12.93 17.27
C ARG A 95 -12.06 11.46 17.63
N SER A 96 -12.01 10.55 16.66
CA SER A 96 -12.29 9.12 16.88
C SER A 96 -11.08 8.32 17.37
N GLU A 97 -9.87 8.68 16.95
CA GLU A 97 -8.67 7.87 17.21
C GLU A 97 -7.62 8.61 18.07
N LEU A 98 -7.30 9.86 17.73
CA LEU A 98 -6.24 10.62 18.42
C LEU A 98 -6.66 11.08 19.82
N ILE A 99 -7.88 11.61 19.98
CA ILE A 99 -8.37 12.08 21.28
C ILE A 99 -8.46 10.92 22.28
N PRO A 100 -9.07 9.76 21.97
CA PRO A 100 -9.13 8.65 22.91
C PRO A 100 -7.76 8.07 23.25
N ALA A 101 -6.86 7.95 22.27
CA ALA A 101 -5.50 7.46 22.50
C ALA A 101 -4.68 8.42 23.38
N GLN A 102 -4.83 9.73 23.21
CA GLN A 102 -4.22 10.70 24.12
C GLN A 102 -4.84 10.66 25.51
N ILE A 103 -6.15 10.53 25.64
CA ILE A 103 -6.81 10.40 26.94
C ILE A 103 -6.31 9.14 27.67
N GLU A 104 -6.13 8.03 26.96
CA GLU A 104 -5.60 6.80 27.55
C GLU A 104 -4.13 6.94 27.96
N ALA A 105 -3.30 7.57 27.13
CA ALA A 105 -1.91 7.88 27.48
C ALA A 105 -1.83 8.80 28.71
N SER A 106 -2.68 9.83 28.76
CA SER A 106 -2.78 10.75 29.89
C SER A 106 -3.27 10.08 31.17
N LYS A 107 -4.20 9.12 31.09
CA LYS A 107 -4.59 8.30 32.25
C LYS A 107 -3.42 7.49 32.81
N ARG A 108 -2.59 6.91 31.94
CA ARG A 108 -1.40 6.15 32.37
C ARG A 108 -0.37 7.04 33.08
N GLU A 109 -0.20 8.29 32.64
CA GLU A 109 0.68 9.25 33.32
C GLU A 109 0.13 9.72 34.68
N ILE A 110 -1.19 9.81 34.84
CA ILE A 110 -1.84 10.03 36.14
C ILE A 110 -1.57 8.86 37.09
N ASP A 111 -1.73 7.63 36.61
CA ASP A 111 -1.44 6.42 37.41
C ASP A 111 0.04 6.35 37.84
N ASN A 112 0.94 6.94 37.05
CA ASN A 112 2.38 7.04 37.34
C ASN A 112 2.76 8.24 38.24
N GLY A 113 1.81 9.12 38.60
CA GLY A 113 2.04 10.26 39.49
C GLY A 113 2.68 11.50 38.86
N ASN A 114 2.76 11.59 37.53
CA ASN A 114 3.36 12.72 36.80
C ASN A 114 2.32 13.80 36.43
N TYR A 115 1.81 14.52 37.44
CA TYR A 115 0.74 15.50 37.27
C TYR A 115 1.12 16.75 36.44
N GLU A 116 2.39 17.20 36.50
CA GLU A 116 2.82 18.41 35.74
C GLU A 116 2.83 18.20 34.22
N GLN A 117 3.22 17.01 33.75
CA GLN A 117 3.23 16.70 32.31
C GLN A 117 1.82 16.50 31.76
N PHE A 118 0.89 16.05 32.62
CA PHE A 118 -0.51 15.90 32.30
C PHE A 118 -1.19 17.26 32.06
N ASP A 119 -1.04 18.22 32.99
CA ASP A 119 -1.65 19.54 32.83
C ASP A 119 -1.14 20.26 31.57
N ALA A 120 0.17 20.16 31.29
CA ALA A 120 0.74 20.72 30.07
C ALA A 120 0.22 20.04 28.78
N ALA A 121 -0.05 18.73 28.82
CA ALA A 121 -0.63 18.00 27.70
C ALA A 121 -2.11 18.36 27.50
N MET A 122 -2.86 18.52 28.59
CA MET A 122 -4.29 18.82 28.56
C MET A 122 -4.57 20.27 28.12
N GLN A 123 -3.70 21.21 28.49
CA GLN A 123 -3.73 22.58 27.99
C GLN A 123 -3.62 22.62 26.45
N LYS A 124 -2.66 21.87 25.89
CA LYS A 124 -2.44 21.80 24.42
C LYS A 124 -3.64 21.20 23.68
N ILE A 125 -4.31 20.21 24.27
CA ILE A 125 -5.53 19.61 23.70
C ILE A 125 -6.67 20.62 23.70
N LYS A 126 -6.83 21.36 24.80
CA LYS A 126 -7.86 22.40 24.94
C LYS A 126 -7.66 23.54 23.96
N ASP A 127 -6.41 23.91 23.70
CA ASP A 127 -6.06 24.94 22.70
C ASP A 127 -6.25 24.45 21.26
N ALA A 128 -6.05 23.15 20.99
CA ALA A 128 -6.26 22.54 19.67
C ALA A 128 -7.74 22.25 19.32
N LEU A 129 -8.62 22.25 20.33
CA LEU A 129 -10.07 22.00 20.18
C LEU A 129 -10.91 23.29 20.12
N LYS A 130 -10.30 24.46 20.35
CA LYS A 130 -10.90 25.78 20.15
C LYS A 130 -10.77 26.24 18.71
#